data_AF-A0A679JDN8-F1
#
_entry.id   AF-A0A679JDN8-F1
#
_cell.length_a   1.000
_cell.length_b   1.000
_cell.length_c   1.000
_cell.angle_alpha   90.00
_cell.angle_beta   90.00
_cell.angle_gamma   90.00
#
_symmetry.space_group_name_H-M   'P 1'
#
loop_
_entity.id
_entity.type
_entity.pdbx_description
1 polymer ?
#
loop_
_entity_poly.entity_id
_entity_poly.type
_entity_poly.pdbx_seq_one_letter_code
_entity_poly.pdbx_strand_id
1 'polypeptide(L)'
;MQAPKLGRFLSPKAASVTSRPATHSLLPSASPVPWYMALGQRIATLWVVKMFGTTLGISGFFVVYFWVMHNPLREPTVMPLTPLDHWVGVNDEAMMLYGSLWFYISLAPAFAKDKAELLACARDAALMAVVGLLVFCLFPTAVPAFAVDWSQYPSLQFLKATDAGGNAFPSLHVAFAVFSAMVLARQLRSVRAPAWVRALNLLWALGIVYSTLATRQHVLLDVLGGTLLAFAVGWAGNTRGRLVWKEA
;
A
#
# COMPACT_ATOMS: atom_id res chain seq x y z
N MET A 1 13.34 -98.96 -47.79
CA MET A 1 14.07 -98.49 -46.59
C MET A 1 15.38 -97.87 -47.06
N GLN A 2 15.45 -96.54 -47.17
CA GLN A 2 16.66 -95.72 -47.22
C GLN A 2 16.25 -94.27 -47.48
N ALA A 3 16.73 -93.35 -46.65
CA ALA A 3 16.78 -91.92 -46.95
C ALA A 3 18.11 -91.37 -46.41
N PRO A 4 18.89 -90.62 -47.21
CA PRO A 4 20.14 -90.00 -46.79
C PRO A 4 19.98 -88.51 -46.42
N LYS A 5 21.05 -87.99 -45.83
CA LYS A 5 21.21 -86.70 -45.15
C LYS A 5 21.38 -85.49 -46.08
N LEU A 6 21.18 -84.33 -45.44
CA LEU A 6 21.90 -83.04 -45.53
C LEU A 6 21.30 -81.92 -46.40
N GLY A 7 20.98 -80.80 -45.75
CA GLY A 7 20.69 -79.50 -46.37
C GLY A 7 20.96 -78.36 -45.38
N ARG A 8 21.94 -77.53 -45.72
CA ARG A 8 22.58 -76.46 -44.94
C ARG A 8 21.77 -75.16 -45.04
N PHE A 9 21.37 -74.56 -43.93
CA PHE A 9 20.71 -73.24 -43.91
C PHE A 9 21.74 -72.10 -43.78
N LEU A 10 21.69 -71.15 -44.70
CA LEU A 10 22.37 -69.85 -44.63
C LEU A 10 21.31 -68.78 -44.29
N SER A 11 21.48 -68.03 -43.20
CA SER A 11 20.67 -66.85 -42.87
C SER A 11 21.29 -65.57 -43.44
N PRO A 12 20.49 -64.61 -43.96
CA PRO A 12 21.02 -63.31 -44.37
C PRO A 12 21.10 -62.31 -43.20
N LYS A 13 22.07 -61.40 -43.34
CA LYS A 13 22.48 -60.27 -42.50
C LYS A 13 21.33 -59.35 -42.06
N ALA A 14 21.29 -58.99 -40.78
CA ALA A 14 20.49 -57.88 -40.25
C ALA A 14 21.24 -56.55 -40.44
N ALA A 15 20.57 -55.53 -40.98
CA ALA A 15 21.06 -54.16 -41.04
C ALA A 15 20.72 -53.43 -39.73
N SER A 16 21.73 -52.86 -39.06
CA SER A 16 21.53 -52.05 -37.86
C SER A 16 21.09 -50.63 -38.24
N VAL A 17 19.86 -50.29 -37.90
CA VAL A 17 19.36 -48.91 -37.94
C VAL A 17 19.86 -48.18 -36.69
N THR A 18 20.79 -47.25 -36.87
CA THR A 18 21.25 -46.35 -35.81
C THR A 18 20.23 -45.23 -35.60
N SER A 19 19.42 -45.32 -34.54
CA SER A 19 18.56 -44.23 -34.09
C SER A 19 19.41 -43.13 -33.42
N ARG A 20 19.51 -41.96 -34.04
CA ARG A 20 20.04 -40.74 -33.40
C ARG A 20 19.12 -40.32 -32.25
N PRO A 21 19.63 -39.99 -31.05
CA PRO A 21 18.81 -39.44 -29.99
C PRO A 21 18.38 -38.02 -30.36
N ALA A 22 17.09 -37.72 -30.23
CA ALA A 22 16.56 -36.38 -30.38
C ALA A 22 17.12 -35.49 -29.25
N THR A 23 17.97 -34.54 -29.61
CA THR A 23 18.35 -33.44 -28.74
C THR A 23 17.13 -32.55 -28.53
N HIS A 24 16.43 -32.72 -27.41
CA HIS A 24 15.52 -31.71 -26.90
C HIS A 24 16.34 -30.45 -26.58
N SER A 25 16.32 -29.49 -27.50
CA SER A 25 16.76 -28.12 -27.25
C SER A 25 15.86 -27.54 -26.16
N LEU A 26 16.34 -27.58 -24.91
CA LEU A 26 15.80 -26.82 -23.81
C LEU A 26 15.89 -25.34 -24.20
N LEU A 27 14.78 -24.76 -24.65
CA LEU A 27 14.67 -23.31 -24.77
C LEU A 27 15.09 -22.72 -23.42
N PRO A 28 16.00 -21.73 -23.38
CA PRO A 28 16.39 -21.10 -22.13
C PRO A 28 15.12 -20.60 -21.44
N SER A 29 14.81 -21.14 -20.27
CA SER A 29 13.75 -20.61 -19.42
C SER A 29 14.07 -19.14 -19.18
N ALA A 30 13.28 -18.24 -19.77
CA ALA A 30 13.52 -16.81 -19.69
C ALA A 30 13.77 -16.43 -18.22
N SER A 31 14.92 -15.81 -17.94
CA SER A 31 15.27 -15.41 -16.58
C SER A 31 14.14 -14.57 -15.99
N PRO A 32 13.69 -14.85 -14.75
CA PRO A 32 12.59 -14.11 -14.15
C PRO A 32 12.93 -12.62 -14.10
N VAL A 33 11.98 -11.78 -14.53
CA VAL A 33 12.12 -10.32 -14.55
C VAL A 33 12.51 -9.83 -13.14
N PRO A 34 13.58 -9.03 -12.98
CA PRO A 34 13.97 -8.48 -11.69
C PRO A 34 12.85 -7.65 -11.05
N TRP A 35 12.72 -7.71 -9.71
CA TRP A 35 11.61 -7.09 -8.98
C TRP A 35 11.46 -5.57 -9.26
N TYR A 36 12.58 -4.86 -9.40
CA TYR A 36 12.59 -3.42 -9.66
C TYR A 36 12.13 -3.09 -11.09
N MET A 37 12.46 -3.93 -12.07
CA MET A 37 11.96 -3.80 -13.44
C MET A 37 10.46 -4.08 -13.51
N ALA A 38 9.99 -5.11 -12.78
CA ALA A 38 8.57 -5.41 -12.68
C ALA A 38 7.79 -4.24 -12.06
N LEU A 39 8.33 -3.57 -11.03
CA LEU A 39 7.72 -2.33 -10.51
C LEU A 39 7.74 -1.20 -11.53
N GLY A 40 8.86 -0.99 -12.24
CA GLY A 40 8.95 0.01 -13.30
C GLY A 40 7.89 -0.19 -14.39
N GLN A 41 7.66 -1.43 -14.81
CA GLN A 41 6.58 -1.77 -15.75
C GLN A 41 5.19 -1.44 -15.20
N ARG A 42 4.95 -1.66 -13.90
CA ARG A 42 3.68 -1.28 -13.27
C ARG A 42 3.50 0.22 -13.21
N ILE A 43 4.54 0.99 -12.89
CA ILE A 43 4.49 2.47 -12.91
C ILE A 43 4.12 2.97 -14.31
N ALA A 44 4.75 2.44 -15.36
CA ALA A 44 4.47 2.80 -16.75
C ALA A 44 3.05 2.41 -17.20
N THR A 45 2.50 1.34 -16.63
CA THR A 45 1.14 0.86 -16.94
C THR A 45 0.09 1.82 -16.40
N LEU A 46 -0.77 2.33 -17.27
CA LEU A 46 -1.85 3.28 -16.94
C LEU A 46 -1.35 4.59 -16.29
N TRP A 47 -0.10 4.99 -16.52
CA TRP A 47 0.54 6.10 -15.78
C TRP A 47 -0.25 7.41 -15.86
N VAL A 48 -0.83 7.74 -17.01
CA VAL A 48 -1.66 8.95 -17.21
C VAL A 48 -2.90 8.90 -16.31
N VAL A 49 -3.61 7.77 -16.32
CA VAL A 49 -4.82 7.57 -15.52
C VAL A 49 -4.49 7.61 -14.03
N LYS A 50 -3.37 7.00 -13.63
CA LYS A 50 -2.89 7.01 -12.24
C LYS A 50 -2.53 8.42 -11.80
N MET A 51 -1.82 9.18 -12.62
CA MET A 51 -1.41 10.55 -12.33
C MET A 51 -2.64 11.44 -12.13
N PHE A 52 -3.50 11.58 -13.15
CA PHE A 52 -4.68 12.44 -13.04
C PHE A 52 -5.67 11.95 -12.00
N GLY A 53 -5.91 10.63 -11.93
CA GLY A 53 -6.84 10.07 -10.95
C GLY A 53 -6.40 10.28 -9.51
N THR A 54 -5.11 10.09 -9.23
CA THR A 54 -4.55 10.32 -7.89
C THR A 54 -4.58 11.81 -7.54
N THR A 55 -4.15 12.69 -8.46
CA THR A 55 -4.20 14.14 -8.25
C THR A 55 -5.62 14.63 -7.99
N LEU A 56 -6.59 14.27 -8.84
CA LEU A 56 -7.98 14.68 -8.68
C LEU A 56 -8.59 14.11 -7.38
N GLY A 57 -8.30 12.85 -7.06
CA GLY A 57 -8.79 12.22 -5.84
C GLY A 57 -8.26 12.91 -4.57
N ILE A 58 -6.95 13.18 -4.53
CA ILE A 58 -6.32 13.89 -3.40
C ILE A 58 -6.85 15.32 -3.32
N SER A 59 -6.83 16.09 -4.40
CA SER A 59 -7.32 17.47 -4.40
C SER A 59 -8.79 17.57 -3.98
N GLY A 60 -9.65 16.70 -4.51
CA GLY A 60 -11.06 16.64 -4.14
C GLY A 60 -11.26 16.29 -2.66
N PHE A 61 -10.47 15.34 -2.13
CA PHE A 61 -10.48 15.04 -0.71
C PHE A 61 -10.13 16.26 0.14
N PHE A 62 -9.05 17.00 -0.18
CA PHE A 62 -8.65 18.17 0.62
C PHE A 62 -9.67 19.30 0.59
N VAL A 63 -10.32 19.54 -0.55
CA VAL A 63 -11.42 20.52 -0.64
C VAL A 63 -12.53 20.18 0.36
N VAL A 64 -12.98 18.92 0.39
CA VAL A 64 -14.04 18.50 1.31
C VAL A 64 -13.53 18.45 2.76
N TYR A 65 -12.31 17.96 2.99
CA TYR A 65 -11.68 17.87 4.30
C TYR A 65 -11.60 19.24 4.98
N PHE A 66 -11.06 20.24 4.28
CA PHE A 66 -10.98 21.59 4.81
C PHE A 66 -12.36 22.22 4.96
N TRP A 67 -13.30 21.95 4.04
CA TRP A 67 -14.67 22.43 4.21
C TRP A 67 -15.31 21.89 5.50
N VAL A 68 -15.20 20.59 5.77
CA VAL A 68 -15.69 19.97 7.01
C VAL A 68 -14.98 20.55 8.25
N MET A 69 -13.66 20.73 8.17
CA MET A 69 -12.86 21.29 9.27
C MET A 69 -13.31 22.71 9.65
N HIS A 70 -13.60 23.56 8.66
CA HIS A 70 -13.97 24.97 8.88
C HIS A 70 -15.47 25.16 9.14
N ASN A 71 -16.30 24.14 8.91
CA ASN A 71 -17.76 24.21 9.10
C ASN A 71 -18.25 23.07 10.02
N PRO A 72 -17.74 22.97 11.27
CA PRO A 72 -18.16 21.90 12.16
C PRO A 72 -19.63 22.09 12.58
N LEU A 73 -20.40 20.99 12.61
CA LEU A 73 -21.82 21.03 12.99
C LEU A 73 -22.04 21.38 14.48
N ARG A 74 -21.01 21.22 15.30
CA ARG A 74 -20.99 21.49 16.74
C ARG A 74 -19.56 21.77 17.19
N GLU A 75 -19.40 22.35 18.36
CA GLU A 75 -18.06 22.62 18.91
C GLU A 75 -17.22 21.32 18.98
N PRO A 76 -15.97 21.35 18.45
CA PRO A 76 -15.11 20.18 18.49
C PRO A 76 -14.81 19.72 19.92
N THR A 77 -15.01 18.44 20.19
CA THR A 77 -14.62 17.84 21.46
C THR A 77 -13.12 17.63 21.49
N VAL A 78 -12.44 18.10 22.54
CA VAL A 78 -10.99 17.92 22.68
C VAL A 78 -10.67 16.47 23.02
N MET A 79 -9.76 15.85 22.24
CA MET A 79 -9.35 14.48 22.46
C MET A 79 -8.54 14.34 23.75
N PRO A 80 -8.82 13.32 24.60
CA PRO A 80 -8.09 13.14 25.85
C PRO A 80 -6.67 12.62 25.58
N LEU A 81 -5.71 13.12 26.36
CA LEU A 81 -4.33 12.69 26.29
C LEU A 81 -4.12 11.39 27.07
N THR A 82 -3.24 10.54 26.55
CA THR A 82 -2.76 9.32 27.20
C THR A 82 -1.33 9.52 27.74
N PRO A 83 -0.83 8.65 28.63
CA PRO A 83 0.58 8.73 29.06
C PRO A 83 1.59 8.66 27.91
N LEU A 84 1.26 7.95 26.83
CA LEU A 84 2.14 7.85 25.66
C LEU A 84 2.30 9.21 24.96
N ASP A 85 1.23 10.01 24.89
CA ASP A 85 1.26 11.34 24.27
C ASP A 85 2.18 12.31 25.01
N HIS A 86 2.38 12.09 26.31
CA HIS A 86 3.32 12.86 27.14
C HIS A 86 4.76 12.39 26.97
N TRP A 87 4.96 11.10 26.68
CA TRP A 87 6.29 10.53 26.47
C TRP A 87 6.89 10.94 25.12
N VAL A 88 6.06 11.12 24.10
CA VAL A 88 6.50 11.60 22.78
C VAL A 88 6.70 13.12 22.81
N GLY A 89 7.97 13.53 22.81
CA GLY A 89 8.37 14.93 22.69
C GLY A 89 8.04 15.53 21.32
N VAL A 90 7.89 16.86 21.29
CA VAL A 90 7.76 17.60 20.02
C VAL A 90 9.09 17.53 19.26
N ASN A 91 9.04 17.20 17.97
CA ASN A 91 10.23 17.09 17.13
C ASN A 91 9.98 17.77 15.76
N ASP A 92 10.81 18.77 15.44
CA ASP A 92 10.73 19.51 14.17
C ASP A 92 11.05 18.60 12.97
N GLU A 93 12.07 17.75 13.07
CA GLU A 93 12.52 16.87 11.99
C GLU A 93 11.46 15.81 11.61
N ALA A 94 10.55 15.51 12.52
CA ALA A 94 9.42 14.62 12.26
C ALA A 94 8.49 15.17 11.17
N MET A 95 8.52 16.47 10.87
CA MET A 95 7.78 17.06 9.76
C MET A 95 8.10 16.39 8.43
N MET A 96 9.37 16.05 8.17
CA MET A 96 9.74 15.42 6.90
C MET A 96 9.07 14.05 6.75
N LEU A 97 9.05 13.25 7.82
CA LEU A 97 8.33 11.98 7.83
C LEU A 97 6.82 12.19 7.75
N TYR A 98 6.27 13.19 8.44
CA TYR A 98 4.85 13.53 8.38
C TYR A 98 4.42 13.88 6.96
N GLY A 99 5.12 14.81 6.30
CA GLY A 99 4.86 15.21 4.92
C GLY A 99 5.15 14.10 3.89
N SER A 100 6.02 13.14 4.20
CA SER A 100 6.30 12.03 3.28
C SER A 100 5.07 11.17 2.97
N LEU A 101 3.98 11.27 3.75
CA LEU A 101 2.72 10.60 3.47
C LEU A 101 2.25 10.87 2.03
N TRP A 102 2.34 12.11 1.55
CA TRP A 102 1.87 12.50 0.21
C TRP A 102 2.48 11.66 -0.90
N PHE A 103 3.79 11.45 -0.80
CA PHE A 103 4.49 10.57 -1.71
C PHE A 103 4.11 9.11 -1.46
N TYR A 104 4.07 8.70 -0.20
CA TYR A 104 3.83 7.32 0.21
C TYR A 104 2.46 6.78 -0.23
N ILE A 105 1.38 7.56 -0.08
CA ILE A 105 0.02 7.18 -0.51
C ILE A 105 -0.09 7.03 -2.03
N SER A 106 0.74 7.79 -2.77
CA SER A 106 0.76 7.77 -4.23
C SER A 106 1.45 6.52 -4.80
N LEU A 107 2.27 5.83 -4.00
CA LEU A 107 2.94 4.59 -4.42
C LEU A 107 1.95 3.44 -4.63
N ALA A 108 0.91 3.32 -3.80
CA ALA A 108 -0.08 2.25 -3.89
C ALA A 108 -0.81 2.22 -5.26
N PRO A 109 -1.37 3.33 -5.78
CA PRO A 109 -1.91 3.37 -7.14
C PRO A 109 -0.81 3.32 -8.21
N ALA A 110 0.38 3.91 -7.98
CA ALA A 110 1.48 3.83 -8.94
C ALA A 110 1.91 2.39 -9.23
N PHE A 111 1.95 1.54 -8.20
CA PHE A 111 2.35 0.13 -8.28
C PHE A 111 1.19 -0.83 -8.58
N ALA A 112 -0.03 -0.33 -8.82
CA ALA A 112 -1.15 -1.16 -9.27
C ALA A 112 -0.82 -1.78 -10.63
N LYS A 113 -0.98 -3.10 -10.76
CA LYS A 113 -0.56 -3.85 -11.97
C LYS A 113 -1.55 -3.75 -13.14
N ASP A 114 -2.81 -3.46 -12.84
CA ASP A 114 -3.90 -3.41 -13.80
C ASP A 114 -5.00 -2.44 -13.33
N LYS A 115 -6.03 -2.26 -14.16
CA LYS A 115 -7.18 -1.38 -13.85
C LYS A 115 -7.98 -1.87 -12.64
N ALA A 116 -8.08 -3.18 -12.42
CA ALA A 116 -8.87 -3.73 -11.31
C ALA A 116 -8.20 -3.44 -9.97
N GLU A 117 -6.87 -3.62 -9.88
CA GLU A 117 -6.09 -3.26 -8.69
C GLU A 117 -6.11 -1.74 -8.44
N LEU A 118 -6.03 -0.93 -9.51
CA LEU A 118 -6.11 0.53 -9.40
C LEU A 118 -7.48 0.99 -8.86
N LEU A 119 -8.57 0.43 -9.40
CA LEU A 119 -9.92 0.72 -8.94
C LEU A 119 -10.17 0.25 -7.51
N ALA A 120 -9.58 -0.88 -7.11
CA ALA A 120 -9.63 -1.34 -5.71
C ALA A 120 -8.94 -0.35 -4.77
N CYS A 121 -7.74 0.13 -5.13
CA CYS A 121 -7.04 1.18 -4.37
C CYS A 121 -7.89 2.46 -4.26
N ALA A 122 -8.44 2.94 -5.38
CA ALA A 122 -9.26 4.16 -5.40
C ALA A 122 -10.53 4.01 -4.56
N ARG A 123 -11.24 2.88 -4.68
CA ARG A 123 -12.44 2.58 -3.90
C ARG A 123 -12.15 2.53 -2.40
N ASP A 124 -11.11 1.80 -2.00
CA ASP A 124 -10.79 1.61 -0.59
C ASP A 124 -10.26 2.92 0.03
N ALA A 125 -9.49 3.72 -0.72
CA ALA A 125 -9.12 5.08 -0.34
C ALA A 125 -10.33 6.00 -0.17
N ALA A 126 -11.26 5.99 -1.12
CA ALA A 126 -12.50 6.76 -1.05
C ALA A 126 -13.38 6.33 0.13
N LEU A 127 -13.45 5.02 0.43
CA LEU A 127 -14.18 4.51 1.58
C LEU A 127 -13.58 5.01 2.90
N MET A 128 -12.26 4.98 3.06
CA MET A 128 -11.61 5.55 4.25
C MET A 128 -11.90 7.05 4.38
N ALA A 129 -11.76 7.80 3.28
CA ALA A 129 -12.05 9.22 3.25
C ALA A 129 -13.49 9.53 3.65
N VAL A 130 -14.47 8.83 3.04
CA VAL A 130 -15.90 9.01 3.34
C VAL A 130 -16.19 8.69 4.80
N VAL A 131 -15.69 7.57 5.33
CA VAL A 131 -15.92 7.20 6.73
C VAL A 131 -15.29 8.24 7.67
N GLY A 132 -14.05 8.67 7.42
CA GLY A 132 -13.41 9.71 8.23
C GLY A 132 -14.15 11.03 8.19
N LEU A 133 -14.51 11.52 6.99
CA LEU A 133 -15.28 12.76 6.82
C LEU A 133 -16.65 12.70 7.50
N LEU A 134 -17.35 11.56 7.42
CA LEU A 134 -18.62 11.37 8.14
C LEU A 134 -18.43 11.44 9.65
N VAL A 135 -17.38 10.81 10.18
CA VAL A 135 -17.06 10.88 11.61
C VAL A 135 -16.71 12.31 12.00
N PHE A 136 -15.92 13.04 11.22
CA PHE A 136 -15.59 14.45 11.49
C PHE A 136 -16.82 15.35 11.48
N CYS A 137 -17.76 15.14 10.55
CA CYS A 137 -19.01 15.88 10.51
C CYS A 137 -19.89 15.60 11.73
N LEU A 138 -20.11 14.32 12.05
CA LEU A 138 -21.05 13.88 13.08
C LEU A 138 -20.48 14.01 14.50
N PHE A 139 -19.16 13.83 14.64
CA PHE A 139 -18.36 13.84 15.86
C PHE A 139 -17.10 14.67 15.67
N PRO A 140 -17.22 16.00 15.52
CA PRO A 140 -16.06 16.86 15.38
C PRO A 140 -15.22 16.78 16.65
N THR A 141 -13.94 16.50 16.46
CA THR A 141 -12.94 16.40 17.52
C THR A 141 -11.73 17.23 17.16
N ALA A 142 -11.06 17.76 18.18
CA ALA A 142 -9.83 18.51 18.02
C ALA A 142 -8.70 17.98 18.91
N VAL A 143 -7.48 18.15 18.45
CA VAL A 143 -6.27 17.88 19.25
C VAL A 143 -6.13 18.97 20.32
N PRO A 144 -5.71 18.63 21.55
CA PRO A 144 -5.46 19.62 22.60
C PRO A 144 -4.47 20.70 22.16
N ALA A 145 -4.71 21.93 22.63
CA ALA A 145 -3.71 22.98 22.54
C ALA A 145 -2.53 22.62 23.46
N PHE A 146 -1.37 22.34 22.87
CA PHE A 146 -0.15 22.10 23.64
C PHE A 146 0.55 23.43 23.93
N ALA A 147 1.01 23.61 25.17
CA ALA A 147 1.82 24.76 25.60
C ALA A 147 3.24 24.65 25.03
N VAL A 148 3.37 24.83 23.72
CA VAL A 148 4.61 24.74 22.94
C VAL A 148 4.89 26.11 22.34
N ASP A 149 6.12 26.57 22.48
CA ASP A 149 6.60 27.76 21.78
C ASP A 149 6.93 27.38 20.32
N TRP A 150 5.95 27.53 19.44
CA TRP A 150 6.06 27.19 18.01
C TRP A 150 7.08 28.04 17.24
N SER A 151 7.57 29.14 17.81
CA SER A 151 8.65 29.93 17.21
C SER A 151 9.95 29.13 17.10
N GLN A 152 10.14 28.13 17.96
CA GLN A 152 11.29 27.23 17.99
C GLN A 152 11.22 26.10 16.96
N TYR A 153 10.08 25.92 16.29
CA TYR A 153 9.79 24.81 15.37
C TYR A 153 9.32 25.34 14.00
N PRO A 154 10.19 25.98 13.22
CA PRO A 154 9.81 26.68 12.00
C PRO A 154 9.19 25.75 10.95
N SER A 155 9.60 24.48 10.89
CA SER A 155 9.02 23.54 9.93
C SER A 155 7.55 23.22 10.27
N LEU A 156 7.17 23.26 11.55
CA LEU A 156 5.82 22.99 12.05
C LEU A 156 4.87 24.17 11.90
N GLN A 157 5.38 25.39 11.73
CA GLN A 157 4.56 26.60 11.70
C GLN A 157 3.54 26.61 10.56
N PHE A 158 3.96 26.23 9.34
CA PHE A 158 3.05 26.16 8.19
C PHE A 158 1.88 25.19 8.45
N LEU A 159 2.21 24.04 9.06
CA LEU A 159 1.20 23.03 9.37
C LEU A 159 0.23 23.50 10.45
N LYS A 160 0.71 24.19 11.49
CA LYS A 160 -0.16 24.77 12.53
C LYS A 160 -1.00 25.96 12.05
N ALA A 161 -0.53 26.69 11.03
CA ALA A 161 -1.30 27.78 10.43
C ALA A 161 -2.44 27.27 9.52
N THR A 162 -2.28 26.09 8.93
CA THR A 162 -3.23 25.54 7.94
C THR A 162 -4.14 24.48 8.55
N ASP A 163 -3.68 23.74 9.55
CA ASP A 163 -4.42 22.73 10.28
C ASP A 163 -4.65 23.22 11.72
N ALA A 164 -5.86 23.73 11.98
CA ALA A 164 -6.27 24.28 13.26
C ALA A 164 -6.44 23.20 14.36
N GLY A 165 -5.98 21.97 14.11
CA GLY A 165 -6.09 20.84 15.02
C GLY A 165 -7.48 20.20 15.03
N GLY A 166 -8.36 20.60 14.10
CA GLY A 166 -9.66 19.95 13.88
C GLY A 166 -9.54 18.62 13.14
N ASN A 167 -10.65 17.91 12.94
CA ASN A 167 -10.66 16.59 12.28
C ASN A 167 -9.70 15.57 12.91
N ALA A 168 -9.57 15.60 14.25
CA ALA A 168 -8.56 14.80 14.96
C ALA A 168 -8.82 13.27 14.86
N PHE A 169 -9.99 12.81 15.33
CA PHE A 169 -10.34 11.40 15.41
C PHE A 169 -11.36 10.98 14.34
N PRO A 170 -11.14 9.87 13.61
CA PRO A 170 -9.90 9.09 13.55
C PRO A 170 -8.84 9.79 12.69
N SER A 171 -7.55 9.52 12.94
CA SER A 171 -6.49 10.09 12.10
C SER A 171 -6.53 9.48 10.69
N LEU A 172 -6.97 10.27 9.71
CA LEU A 172 -6.91 9.87 8.30
C LEU A 172 -5.47 9.76 7.81
N HIS A 173 -4.56 10.59 8.33
CA HIS A 173 -3.13 10.51 8.02
C HIS A 173 -2.56 9.13 8.35
N VAL A 174 -2.86 8.64 9.55
CA VAL A 174 -2.49 7.28 9.99
C VAL A 174 -3.22 6.21 9.19
N ALA A 175 -4.52 6.38 8.95
CA ALA A 175 -5.31 5.41 8.18
C ALA A 175 -4.70 5.18 6.78
N PHE A 176 -4.39 6.27 6.07
CA PHE A 176 -3.76 6.19 4.75
C PHE A 176 -2.34 5.64 4.80
N ALA A 177 -1.55 5.95 5.83
CA ALA A 177 -0.21 5.38 6.01
C ALA A 177 -0.27 3.85 6.19
N VAL A 178 -1.09 3.37 7.14
CA VAL A 178 -1.23 1.94 7.43
C VAL A 178 -1.81 1.20 6.24
N PHE A 179 -2.84 1.75 5.59
CA PHE A 179 -3.45 1.13 4.42
C PHE A 179 -2.46 1.03 3.25
N SER A 180 -1.70 2.09 2.98
CA SER A 180 -0.66 2.08 1.93
C SER A 180 0.40 1.02 2.22
N ALA A 181 0.82 0.88 3.48
CA ALA A 181 1.74 -0.17 3.90
C ALA A 181 1.20 -1.57 3.60
N MET A 182 -0.09 -1.82 3.88
CA MET A 182 -0.74 -3.10 3.61
C MET A 182 -0.80 -3.40 2.09
N VAL A 183 -1.16 -2.40 1.27
CA VAL A 183 -1.23 -2.55 -0.19
C VAL A 183 0.16 -2.78 -0.78
N LEU A 184 1.12 -1.92 -0.45
CA LEU A 184 2.50 -2.01 -0.92
C LEU A 184 3.14 -3.34 -0.49
N ALA A 185 2.89 -3.82 0.74
CA ALA A 185 3.39 -5.11 1.17
C ALA A 185 2.86 -6.28 0.33
N ARG A 186 1.64 -6.21 -0.22
CA ARG A 186 1.12 -7.22 -1.17
C ARG A 186 1.75 -7.06 -2.55
N GLN A 187 1.84 -5.83 -3.06
CA GLN A 187 2.43 -5.52 -4.35
C GLN A 187 3.91 -5.93 -4.42
N LEU A 188 4.70 -5.56 -3.40
CA LEU A 188 6.10 -5.93 -3.26
C LEU A 188 6.31 -7.45 -3.20
N ARG A 189 5.44 -8.18 -2.47
CA ARG A 189 5.49 -9.66 -2.47
C ARG A 189 5.17 -10.24 -3.85
N SER A 190 4.21 -9.66 -4.58
CA SER A 190 3.80 -10.15 -5.90
C SER A 190 4.89 -10.02 -6.97
N VAL A 191 5.81 -9.06 -6.81
CA VAL A 191 7.00 -8.91 -7.67
C VAL A 191 8.26 -9.57 -7.06
N ARG A 192 8.12 -10.34 -5.98
CA ARG A 192 9.21 -11.01 -5.25
C ARG A 192 10.31 -10.05 -4.79
N ALA A 193 9.93 -8.84 -4.36
CA ALA A 193 10.88 -7.88 -3.80
C ALA A 193 11.55 -8.47 -2.53
N PRO A 194 12.84 -8.17 -2.30
CA PRO A 194 13.59 -8.74 -1.17
C PRO A 194 13.03 -8.29 0.18
N ALA A 195 13.39 -9.02 1.25
CA ALA A 195 12.89 -8.76 2.61
C ALA A 195 13.17 -7.33 3.09
N TRP A 196 14.35 -6.77 2.76
CA TRP A 196 14.72 -5.42 3.20
C TRP A 196 13.82 -4.33 2.61
N VAL A 197 13.33 -4.46 1.36
CA VAL A 197 12.40 -3.49 0.75
C VAL A 197 11.05 -3.53 1.48
N ARG A 198 10.60 -4.73 1.87
CA ARG A 198 9.36 -4.91 2.63
C ARG A 198 9.50 -4.38 4.05
N ALA A 199 10.67 -4.53 4.67
CA ALA A 199 10.98 -3.93 5.96
C ALA A 199 11.01 -2.40 5.87
N LEU A 200 11.62 -1.82 4.83
CA LEU A 200 11.62 -0.38 4.58
C LEU A 200 10.19 0.16 4.45
N ASN A 201 9.31 -0.53 3.72
CA ASN A 201 7.89 -0.17 3.63
C ASN A 201 7.21 -0.13 5.00
N LEU A 202 7.46 -1.12 5.85
CA LEU A 202 6.90 -1.15 7.21
C LEU A 202 7.47 -0.01 8.07
N LEU A 203 8.79 0.18 8.06
CA LEU A 203 9.47 1.22 8.84
C LEU A 203 9.04 2.62 8.41
N TRP A 204 8.82 2.86 7.11
CA TRP A 204 8.31 4.13 6.62
C TRP A 204 6.91 4.40 7.17
N ALA A 205 5.99 3.43 7.08
CA ALA A 205 4.65 3.58 7.64
C ALA A 205 4.67 3.86 9.15
N LEU A 206 5.49 3.12 9.91
CA LEU A 206 5.67 3.34 11.34
C LEU A 206 6.26 4.73 11.64
N GLY A 207 7.20 5.19 10.81
CA GLY A 207 7.77 6.54 10.90
C GLY A 207 6.74 7.64 10.66
N ILE A 208 5.83 7.46 9.69
CA ILE A 208 4.70 8.38 9.47
C ILE A 208 3.73 8.35 10.66
N VAL A 209 3.42 7.17 11.20
CA VAL A 209 2.54 7.06 12.37
C VAL A 209 3.16 7.78 13.57
N TYR A 210 4.42 7.51 13.86
CA TYR A 210 5.18 8.19 14.92
C TYR A 210 5.20 9.70 14.72
N SER A 211 5.44 10.16 13.48
CA SER A 211 5.56 11.60 13.22
C SER A 211 4.26 12.35 13.51
N THR A 212 3.08 11.72 13.39
CA THR A 212 1.81 12.38 13.77
C THR A 212 1.75 12.77 15.24
N LEU A 213 2.33 11.96 16.13
CA LEU A 213 2.45 12.24 17.56
C LEU A 213 3.55 13.29 17.82
N ALA A 214 4.71 13.11 17.18
CA ALA A 214 5.87 13.97 17.38
C ALA A 214 5.67 15.40 16.83
N THR A 215 4.80 15.60 15.83
CA THR A 215 4.39 16.93 15.34
C THR A 215 3.16 17.48 16.05
N ARG A 216 2.60 16.72 17.02
CA ARG A 216 1.38 17.07 17.77
C ARG A 216 0.20 17.38 16.84
N GLN A 217 0.08 16.64 15.75
CA GLN A 217 -1.05 16.68 14.82
C GLN A 217 -2.13 15.67 15.19
N HIS A 218 -1.76 14.64 15.94
CA HIS A 218 -2.67 13.66 16.48
C HIS A 218 -2.21 13.19 17.86
N VAL A 219 -3.15 12.65 18.62
CA VAL A 219 -2.89 11.91 19.87
C VAL A 219 -3.08 10.42 19.63
N LEU A 220 -2.65 9.58 20.59
CA LEU A 220 -2.67 8.13 20.45
C LEU A 220 -4.06 7.59 20.10
N LEU A 221 -5.13 8.15 20.66
CA LEU A 221 -6.48 7.69 20.35
C LEU A 221 -6.85 7.91 18.87
N ASP A 222 -6.41 9.01 18.27
CA ASP A 222 -6.59 9.28 16.85
C ASP A 222 -5.82 8.26 16.00
N VAL A 223 -4.59 7.95 16.41
CA VAL A 223 -3.72 6.96 15.78
C VAL A 223 -4.36 5.57 15.81
N LEU A 224 -4.91 5.17 16.95
CA LEU A 224 -5.61 3.89 17.09
C LEU A 224 -6.87 3.85 16.22
N GLY A 225 -7.66 4.94 16.19
CA GLY A 225 -8.84 5.07 15.33
C GLY A 225 -8.49 4.94 13.85
N GLY A 226 -7.45 5.66 13.39
CA GLY A 226 -6.97 5.60 12.01
C GLY A 226 -6.45 4.20 11.63
N THR A 227 -5.70 3.57 12.54
CA THR A 227 -5.19 2.21 12.36
C THR A 227 -6.34 1.21 12.23
N LEU A 228 -7.34 1.29 13.11
CA LEU A 228 -8.53 0.44 13.06
C LEU A 228 -9.30 0.63 11.74
N LEU A 229 -9.49 1.87 11.30
CA LEU A 229 -10.15 2.18 10.03
C LEU A 229 -9.41 1.53 8.85
N ALA A 230 -8.07 1.65 8.80
CA ALA A 230 -7.25 1.04 7.76
C ALA A 230 -7.38 -0.49 7.74
N PHE A 231 -7.35 -1.13 8.90
CA PHE A 231 -7.52 -2.59 9.00
C PHE A 231 -8.92 -3.03 8.60
N ALA A 232 -9.97 -2.33 9.03
CA ALA A 232 -11.35 -2.64 8.66
C ALA A 232 -11.55 -2.57 7.14
N VAL A 233 -11.10 -1.49 6.51
CA VAL A 233 -11.21 -1.31 5.05
C VAL A 233 -10.33 -2.33 4.31
N GLY A 234 -9.08 -2.52 4.74
CA GLY A 234 -8.16 -3.47 4.12
C GLY A 234 -8.63 -4.93 4.22
N TRP A 235 -9.25 -5.32 5.34
CA TRP A 235 -9.86 -6.63 5.52
C TRP A 235 -11.08 -6.84 4.61
N ALA A 236 -11.97 -5.85 4.55
CA ALA A 236 -13.15 -5.88 3.67
C ALA A 236 -12.73 -5.96 2.19
N GLY A 237 -11.71 -5.20 1.78
CA GLY A 237 -11.16 -5.24 0.43
C GLY A 237 -10.64 -6.63 0.03
N ASN A 238 -9.89 -7.29 0.93
CA ASN A 238 -9.34 -8.62 0.68
C ASN A 238 -10.43 -9.71 0.60
N THR A 239 -11.46 -9.60 1.45
CA THR A 239 -12.60 -10.53 1.44
C THR A 239 -13.41 -10.43 0.15
N ARG A 240 -13.69 -9.20 -0.32
CA ARG A 240 -14.33 -8.94 -1.61
C ARG A 240 -13.54 -9.54 -2.78
N GLY A 241 -12.22 -9.37 -2.77
CA GLY A 241 -11.33 -9.98 -3.75
C GLY A 241 -11.55 -11.49 -3.82
N ARG A 242 -11.48 -12.18 -2.68
CA ARG A 242 -11.66 -13.65 -2.62
C ARG A 242 -13.02 -14.15 -3.10
N LEU A 243 -14.09 -13.38 -2.92
CA LEU A 243 -15.43 -13.76 -3.38
C LEU A 243 -15.54 -13.67 -4.91
N VAL A 244 -15.05 -12.59 -5.52
CA VAL A 244 -15.04 -12.44 -6.99
C VAL A 244 -14.27 -13.57 -7.68
N TRP A 245 -13.17 -14.05 -7.07
CA TRP A 245 -12.41 -15.20 -7.60
C TRP A 245 -13.11 -16.57 -7.43
N LYS A 246 -14.12 -16.68 -6.56
CA LYS A 246 -14.90 -17.93 -6.40
C LYS A 246 -16.12 -17.99 -7.32
N GLU A 247 -16.57 -16.86 -7.83
CA GLU A 247 -17.75 -16.72 -8.69
C GLU A 247 -17.40 -16.64 -10.19
N ALA A 248 -16.11 -16.57 -10.53
CA ALA A 248 -15.58 -16.56 -11.91
C ALA A 248 -14.94 -17.90 -12.28
#